data_AF-A0A919XRU4-F1
#
_entry.id   AF-A0A919XRU4-F1
#
_cell.length_a   1.000
_cell.length_b   1.000
_cell.length_c   1.000
_cell.angle_alpha   90.00
_cell.angle_beta   90.00
_cell.angle_gamma   90.00
#
_symmetry.space_group_name_H-M   'P 1'
#
loop_
_entity.id
_entity.type
_entity.pdbx_description
1 polymer ?
#
loop_
_entity_poly.entity_id
_entity_poly.type
_entity_poly.pdbx_seq_one_letter_code
_entity_poly.pdbx_strand_id
1 'polypeptide(L)'
;MLGKIIGGVIGSIFGPAGAVAGAVIGHQFDKDNTNSTTTRSSVSLFNEKLLRGPYYVKGDTFALSLYFPVSVDRELHNTDIFSSAISDMKFHYKNGGIPLFADSIIWFIQKTEIQSEIDCIVTCPTSTIRAKQPLELIASKVSELTSIPYYKVLMKDNQPAKQMGYEGRKESARSIRLSDSNSIKGKRVLLIDDIITSGSTMRVSTERLLEGGAIEVLTLAVLSTADAFVPDKLELHPKSMSTNKTLSQRIKDSAVTLYYIYEDGKGHYVYYPEYEVYRKKQAQINEEYRKQQEQMRREEVQRKKEEAKKEADKRLEFENQIRGQLSNALITGDRNEFVHLLKHGVRLNDHQVLELALHIQRFEMVKLYIDRFPSELHKHEVLFACLESDMQIDTVKFCTEAWHSKVRRDAIIKAVNEGRINVVMKMKDLNFNFSVKDNMGYSLVEIARKMGHINLANYLRNNIR
;
A
#
# COMPACT_ATOMS: atom_id res chain seq x y z
N MET A 1 -5.71 48.10 19.97
CA MET A 1 -7.15 48.28 19.64
C MET A 1 -7.36 47.76 18.24
N LEU A 2 -8.27 46.79 18.10
CA LEU A 2 -9.13 46.47 16.94
C LEU A 2 -8.56 46.61 15.51
N GLY A 3 -8.58 45.49 14.80
CA GLY A 3 -8.54 45.45 13.34
C GLY A 3 -8.90 44.05 12.83
N LYS A 4 -10.19 43.77 12.72
CA LYS A 4 -10.78 42.50 12.31
C LYS A 4 -11.49 42.72 10.96
N ILE A 5 -11.44 41.69 10.11
CA ILE A 5 -12.46 41.26 9.12
C ILE A 5 -12.29 41.70 7.64
N ILE A 6 -12.70 40.74 6.79
CA ILE A 6 -12.95 40.66 5.34
C ILE A 6 -11.71 40.19 4.55
N GLY A 7 -11.68 39.03 3.88
CA GLY A 7 -12.71 38.09 3.44
C GLY A 7 -12.35 37.63 2.02
N GLY A 8 -12.46 36.33 1.70
CA GLY A 8 -12.25 35.86 0.31
C GLY A 8 -11.95 34.37 0.18
N VAL A 9 -12.97 33.62 -0.22
CA VAL A 9 -13.05 32.16 -0.41
C VAL A 9 -12.51 31.75 -1.78
N ILE A 10 -12.25 30.43 -1.94
CA ILE A 10 -12.08 29.57 -3.14
C ILE A 10 -10.63 29.03 -3.24
N GLY A 11 -10.32 27.74 -3.20
CA GLY A 11 -11.11 26.51 -3.09
C GLY A 11 -10.19 25.30 -3.32
N SER A 12 -10.52 24.15 -2.68
CA SER A 12 -10.17 22.75 -3.02
C SER A 12 -8.70 22.43 -3.37
N ILE A 13 -8.01 21.56 -2.63
CA ILE A 13 -8.18 20.10 -2.67
C ILE A 13 -7.97 19.48 -1.27
N PHE A 14 -9.00 18.78 -0.78
CA PHE A 14 -8.91 17.88 0.37
C PHE A 14 -8.29 16.54 -0.05
N GLY A 15 -7.24 16.13 0.66
CA GLY A 15 -6.94 14.75 1.02
C GLY A 15 -6.61 14.75 2.52
N PRO A 16 -7.15 13.84 3.35
CA PRO A 16 -7.06 14.02 4.80
C PRO A 16 -5.65 13.72 5.31
N ALA A 17 -5.08 14.74 5.93
CA ALA A 17 -3.98 14.65 6.87
C ALA A 17 -4.38 13.82 8.10
N GLY A 18 -3.45 12.99 8.56
CA GLY A 18 -3.44 12.37 9.88
C GLY A 18 -2.08 12.56 10.52
N ALA A 19 -1.57 13.80 10.50
CA ALA A 19 -0.47 14.24 11.34
C ALA A 19 -1.07 14.97 12.55
N VAL A 20 -1.11 14.31 13.71
CA VAL A 20 -1.27 14.98 15.01
C VAL A 20 -0.30 14.34 16.00
N ALA A 21 0.79 15.05 16.21
CA ALA A 21 1.51 15.26 17.48
C ALA A 21 1.44 14.14 18.54
N GLY A 22 2.45 13.27 18.53
CA GLY A 22 2.89 12.58 19.74
C GLY A 22 3.62 13.57 20.64
N ALA A 23 2.99 13.94 21.75
CA ALA A 23 3.56 14.83 22.75
C ALA A 23 4.88 14.25 23.30
N VAL A 24 5.97 14.99 23.09
CA VAL A 24 7.21 14.87 23.86
C VAL A 24 6.89 15.34 25.27
N ILE A 25 6.69 14.41 26.20
CA ILE A 25 6.80 14.71 27.63
C ILE A 25 8.28 14.59 27.98
N GLY A 26 8.99 15.72 27.83
CA GLY A 26 10.28 15.90 28.45
C GLY A 26 10.08 15.98 29.96
N HIS A 27 10.66 15.02 30.70
CA HIS A 27 10.87 15.23 32.13
C HIS A 27 12.04 16.20 32.29
N GLN A 28 11.67 17.44 32.59
CA GLN A 28 12.53 18.53 33.02
C GLN A 28 13.30 18.07 34.27
N PHE A 29 14.62 17.92 34.15
CA PHE A 29 15.51 17.84 35.31
C PHE A 29 15.73 19.27 35.81
N ASP A 30 15.13 19.58 36.96
CA ASP A 30 15.43 20.81 37.69
C ASP A 30 16.89 20.81 38.13
N LYS A 31 17.57 21.91 37.78
CA LYS A 31 18.85 22.32 38.34
C LYS A 31 18.61 23.06 39.65
N ASP A 32 19.58 22.91 40.55
CA ASP A 32 19.85 23.65 41.78
C ASP A 32 19.41 22.96 43.08
N ASN A 33 20.37 22.32 43.76
CA ASN A 33 20.88 22.89 45.02
C ASN A 33 22.22 22.28 45.45
N THR A 34 23.14 23.16 45.84
CA THR A 34 24.47 22.88 46.38
C THR A 34 24.46 22.55 47.88
N ASN A 35 25.39 21.69 48.30
CA ASN A 35 25.93 21.45 49.65
C ASN A 35 25.05 20.72 50.69
N SER A 36 25.38 19.45 50.99
CA SER A 36 26.08 19.07 52.24
C SER A 36 26.13 17.54 52.44
N THR A 37 27.35 17.02 52.58
CA THR A 37 27.79 15.99 53.56
C THR A 37 27.07 14.61 53.59
N THR A 38 27.78 13.59 53.10
CA THR A 38 27.80 12.17 53.53
C THR A 38 26.49 11.45 53.86
N THR A 39 26.13 10.47 53.02
CA THR A 39 26.05 9.04 53.39
C THR A 39 25.86 8.17 52.13
N ARG A 40 26.61 7.07 52.05
CA ARG A 40 26.54 6.06 50.99
C ARG A 40 25.18 5.35 51.03
N SER A 41 24.41 5.45 49.95
CA SER A 41 23.52 4.38 49.49
C SER A 41 23.52 4.40 47.97
N SER A 42 24.08 3.37 47.33
CA SER A 42 24.04 3.21 45.87
C SER A 42 22.59 2.97 45.45
N VAL A 43 21.90 4.03 45.04
CA VAL A 43 20.58 3.93 44.42
C VAL A 43 20.76 3.12 43.14
N SER A 44 20.18 1.92 43.08
CA SER A 44 20.14 1.14 41.83
C SER A 44 19.35 1.95 40.80
N LEU A 45 20.01 2.30 39.70
CA LEU A 45 19.42 2.93 38.52
C LEU A 45 18.63 1.93 37.65
N PHE A 46 18.63 0.64 38.02
CA PHE A 46 17.99 -0.40 37.25
C PHE A 46 16.46 -0.33 37.41
N ASN A 47 15.78 -0.24 36.28
CA ASN A 47 14.34 -0.33 36.18
C ASN A 47 14.04 -1.36 35.09
N GLU A 48 13.24 -2.38 35.39
CA GLU A 48 12.91 -3.44 34.43
C GLU A 48 12.25 -2.89 33.14
N LYS A 49 11.62 -1.71 33.20
CA LYS A 49 11.09 -0.99 32.02
C LYS A 49 12.16 -0.55 31.02
N LEU A 50 13.44 -0.57 31.39
CA LEU A 50 14.55 -0.28 30.49
C LEU A 50 14.91 -1.47 29.60
N LEU A 51 14.53 -2.70 29.98
CA LEU A 51 14.76 -3.90 29.19
C LEU A 51 13.74 -3.95 28.04
N ARG A 52 14.23 -3.97 26.79
CA ARG A 52 13.39 -3.80 25.59
C ARG A 52 13.22 -5.07 24.76
N GLY A 53 13.92 -6.17 25.07
CA GLY A 53 13.80 -7.44 24.32
C GLY A 53 14.13 -7.31 22.82
N PRO A 54 14.19 -8.42 22.06
CA PRO A 54 13.42 -9.64 22.26
C PRO A 54 14.10 -10.72 23.10
N TYR A 55 13.30 -11.39 23.93
CA TYR A 55 13.67 -12.44 24.88
C TYR A 55 13.96 -13.82 24.26
N TYR A 56 14.34 -13.91 22.98
CA TYR A 56 14.79 -15.16 22.38
C TYR A 56 15.59 -14.94 21.10
N VAL A 57 16.68 -15.69 20.98
CA VAL A 57 17.39 -16.00 19.75
C VAL A 57 17.47 -17.53 19.68
N LYS A 58 17.07 -18.09 18.52
CA LYS A 58 16.99 -19.53 18.21
C LYS A 58 18.04 -20.40 18.97
N GLY A 59 17.58 -21.41 19.72
CA GLY A 59 18.43 -22.42 20.37
C GLY A 59 19.03 -22.01 21.72
N ASP A 60 18.19 -21.73 22.72
CA ASP A 60 18.58 -21.40 24.11
C ASP A 60 19.59 -20.22 24.22
N THR A 61 19.43 -19.23 23.33
CA THR A 61 20.16 -17.95 23.36
C THR A 61 19.22 -16.80 23.69
N PHE A 62 19.62 -15.91 24.59
CA PHE A 62 18.76 -14.83 25.09
C PHE A 62 19.42 -13.46 24.92
N ALA A 63 18.62 -12.44 24.61
CA ALA A 63 19.02 -11.05 24.61
C ALA A 63 18.04 -10.22 25.46
N LEU A 64 18.55 -9.34 26.32
CA LEU A 64 17.68 -8.59 27.25
C LEU A 64 17.17 -7.26 26.66
N SER A 65 17.92 -6.66 25.74
CA SER A 65 17.57 -5.37 25.12
C SER A 65 18.21 -5.20 23.75
N LEU A 66 17.95 -4.06 23.11
CA LEU A 66 18.50 -3.70 21.81
C LEU A 66 19.72 -2.78 21.94
N TYR A 67 20.69 -2.97 21.05
CA TYR A 67 21.76 -2.03 20.79
C TYR A 67 21.47 -1.27 19.49
N PHE A 68 21.56 0.05 19.55
CA PHE A 68 21.44 0.95 18.40
C PHE A 68 22.83 1.42 17.99
N PRO A 69 23.42 0.93 16.88
CA PRO A 69 24.70 1.42 16.42
C PRO A 69 24.59 2.86 15.92
N VAL A 70 25.65 3.67 16.14
CA VAL A 70 25.75 5.05 15.61
C VAL A 70 25.47 5.13 14.11
N SER A 71 25.89 4.11 13.36
CA SER A 71 25.74 4.05 11.90
C SER A 71 24.30 3.85 11.43
N VAL A 72 23.38 3.50 12.34
CA VAL A 72 21.99 3.14 12.04
C VAL A 72 21.08 4.25 12.52
N ASP A 73 21.17 4.60 13.81
CA ASP A 73 20.37 5.65 14.42
C ASP A 73 21.20 6.36 15.50
N ARG A 74 21.69 7.55 15.15
CA ARG A 74 22.54 8.36 16.03
C ARG A 74 21.76 8.95 17.20
N GLU A 75 20.48 9.26 17.01
CA GLU A 75 19.65 9.85 18.06
C GLU A 75 19.33 8.80 19.13
N LEU A 76 18.88 7.61 18.71
CA LEU A 76 18.66 6.49 19.61
C LEU A 76 19.97 6.00 20.26
N HIS A 77 21.09 5.95 19.53
CA HIS A 77 22.38 5.59 20.11
C HIS A 77 22.77 6.46 21.32
N ASN A 78 22.53 7.77 21.21
CA ASN A 78 22.92 8.74 22.24
C ASN A 78 21.90 8.84 23.38
N THR A 79 20.63 8.52 23.12
CA THR A 79 19.54 8.65 24.10
C THR A 79 19.26 7.34 24.83
N ASP A 80 19.58 6.19 24.24
CA ASP A 80 19.38 4.88 24.85
C ASP A 80 20.47 4.58 25.90
N ILE A 81 20.02 4.33 27.14
CA ILE A 81 20.91 4.15 28.30
C ILE A 81 21.86 2.96 28.14
N PHE A 82 21.40 1.88 27.50
CA PHE A 82 22.23 0.69 27.28
C PHE A 82 23.28 0.90 26.19
N SER A 83 22.89 1.57 25.10
CA SER A 83 23.76 1.92 23.98
C SER A 83 24.84 2.91 24.41
N SER A 84 24.47 3.93 25.20
CA SER A 84 25.42 4.85 25.82
C SER A 84 26.35 4.12 26.79
N ALA A 85 25.80 3.28 27.68
CA ALA A 85 26.60 2.56 28.68
C ALA A 85 27.62 1.60 28.05
N ILE A 86 27.23 0.83 27.03
CA ILE A 86 28.16 -0.08 26.35
C ILE A 86 29.22 0.69 25.56
N SER A 87 28.86 1.83 24.97
CA SER A 87 29.80 2.71 24.27
C SER A 87 30.84 3.28 25.25
N ASP A 88 30.39 3.77 26.40
CA ASP A 88 31.25 4.28 27.47
C ASP A 88 32.19 3.21 28.03
N MET A 89 31.71 1.97 28.23
CA MET A 89 32.53 0.84 28.67
C MET A 89 33.53 0.40 27.60
N LYS A 90 33.12 0.32 26.33
CA LYS A 90 33.96 -0.21 25.24
C LYS A 90 34.95 0.80 24.69
N PHE A 91 34.58 2.07 24.56
CA PHE A 91 35.40 3.07 23.87
C PHE A 91 35.97 4.13 24.80
N HIS A 92 35.29 4.42 25.91
CA HIS A 92 35.72 5.46 26.86
C HIS A 92 36.28 4.91 28.17
N TYR A 93 36.33 3.59 28.34
CA TYR A 93 36.84 2.89 29.53
C TYR A 93 36.15 3.33 30.84
N LYS A 94 34.92 3.83 30.73
CA LYS A 94 34.11 4.23 31.89
C LYS A 94 33.25 3.05 32.33
N ASN A 95 33.43 2.65 33.59
CA ASN A 95 32.78 1.47 34.16
C ASN A 95 31.42 1.77 34.84
N GLY A 96 30.87 2.97 34.65
CA GLY A 96 29.60 3.38 35.26
C GLY A 96 28.39 2.55 34.80
N GLY A 97 28.48 1.89 33.64
CA GLY A 97 27.45 1.00 33.11
C GLY A 97 27.45 -0.43 33.68
N ILE A 98 28.46 -0.82 34.47
CA ILE A 98 28.56 -2.19 35.00
C ILE A 98 27.36 -2.57 35.88
N PRO A 99 26.90 -1.73 36.84
CA PRO A 99 25.73 -2.07 37.66
C PRO A 99 24.48 -2.29 36.80
N LEU A 100 24.26 -1.46 35.78
CA LEU A 100 23.11 -1.60 34.88
C LEU A 100 23.08 -2.97 34.19
N PHE A 101 24.23 -3.42 33.67
CA PHE A 101 24.34 -4.73 33.00
C PHE A 101 24.24 -5.89 33.97
N ALA A 102 24.88 -5.79 35.15
CA ALA A 102 24.83 -6.84 36.17
C ALA A 102 23.41 -7.01 36.73
N ASP A 103 22.74 -5.90 37.06
CA ASP A 103 21.36 -5.90 37.55
C ASP A 103 20.41 -6.50 36.51
N SER A 104 20.64 -6.26 35.21
CA SER A 104 19.86 -6.86 34.11
C SER A 104 19.99 -8.39 34.08
N ILE A 105 21.21 -8.91 34.24
CA ILE A 105 21.46 -10.36 34.25
C ILE A 105 20.88 -11.00 35.51
N ILE A 106 21.03 -10.35 36.67
CA ILE A 106 20.47 -10.83 37.94
C ILE A 106 18.94 -10.88 37.85
N TRP A 107 18.32 -9.83 37.32
CA TRP A 107 16.89 -9.80 37.05
C TRP A 107 16.48 -10.99 36.17
N PHE A 108 17.22 -11.29 35.10
CA PHE A 108 16.92 -12.44 34.23
C PHE A 108 16.99 -13.75 35.02
N ILE A 109 18.09 -14.00 35.75
CA ILE A 109 18.29 -15.21 36.55
C ILE A 109 17.15 -15.42 37.56
N GLN A 110 16.76 -14.34 38.26
CA GLN A 110 15.70 -14.37 39.26
C GLN A 110 14.33 -14.60 38.62
N LYS A 111 14.02 -13.90 37.51
CA LYS A 111 12.72 -13.99 36.83
C LYS A 111 12.50 -15.32 36.14
N THR A 112 13.54 -15.92 35.56
CA THR A 112 13.44 -17.22 34.91
C THR A 112 13.60 -18.38 35.88
N GLU A 113 13.92 -18.10 37.15
CA GLU A 113 14.12 -19.08 38.22
C GLU A 113 15.25 -20.09 37.94
N ILE A 114 16.18 -19.75 37.05
CA ILE A 114 17.24 -20.64 36.58
C ILE A 114 18.41 -20.76 37.55
N GLN A 115 18.41 -20.03 38.68
CA GLN A 115 19.57 -19.93 39.57
C GLN A 115 20.04 -21.29 40.09
N SER A 116 19.12 -22.20 40.42
CA SER A 116 19.44 -23.57 40.85
C SER A 116 19.75 -24.51 39.68
N GLU A 117 19.55 -24.04 38.45
CA GLU A 117 19.75 -24.78 37.21
C GLU A 117 21.05 -24.43 36.49
N ILE A 118 21.83 -23.49 37.04
CA ILE A 118 23.15 -23.11 36.56
C ILE A 118 24.19 -23.30 37.66
N ASP A 119 25.33 -23.89 37.31
CA ASP A 119 26.38 -24.25 38.27
C ASP A 119 27.56 -23.26 38.23
N CYS A 120 27.72 -22.53 37.13
CA CYS A 120 28.71 -21.46 37.01
C CYS A 120 28.42 -20.44 35.91
N ILE A 121 29.09 -19.29 35.99
CA ILE A 121 29.08 -18.23 34.98
C ILE A 121 30.41 -18.25 34.22
N VAL A 122 30.35 -18.11 32.90
CA VAL A 122 31.52 -17.90 32.03
C VAL A 122 31.23 -16.71 31.11
N THR A 123 32.25 -15.96 30.70
CA THR A 123 32.11 -14.83 29.78
C THR A 123 32.72 -15.15 28.42
N CYS A 124 32.10 -14.66 27.34
CA CYS A 124 32.72 -14.67 26.02
C CYS A 124 34.08 -13.92 26.04
N PRO A 125 35.11 -14.44 25.36
CA PRO A 125 36.43 -13.82 25.37
C PRO A 125 36.47 -12.64 24.39
N THR A 126 37.23 -11.61 24.77
CA THR A 126 37.50 -10.43 23.94
C THR A 126 38.89 -10.48 23.36
N SER A 127 39.06 -9.94 22.15
CA SER A 127 40.38 -9.80 21.50
C SER A 127 41.14 -8.56 21.94
N THR A 128 40.49 -7.64 22.67
CA THR A 128 41.16 -6.42 23.12
C THR A 128 41.83 -6.67 24.46
N ILE A 129 43.16 -6.54 24.54
CA ILE A 129 43.87 -6.58 25.82
C ILE A 129 43.51 -5.34 26.63
N ARG A 130 42.95 -5.54 27.83
CA ARG A 130 42.67 -4.49 28.81
C ARG A 130 43.03 -5.02 30.20
N ALA A 131 43.42 -4.11 31.10
CA ALA A 131 43.72 -4.47 32.49
C ALA A 131 42.50 -5.10 33.20
N LYS A 132 41.30 -4.61 32.90
CA LYS A 132 40.03 -5.21 33.31
C LYS A 132 39.07 -5.18 32.12
N GLN A 133 38.44 -6.31 31.83
CA GLN A 133 37.44 -6.37 30.78
C GLN A 133 36.07 -6.03 31.37
N PRO A 134 35.29 -5.13 30.77
CA PRO A 134 33.96 -4.75 31.29
C PRO A 134 33.06 -5.97 31.53
N LEU A 135 33.03 -6.92 30.60
CA LEU A 135 32.23 -8.15 30.71
C LEU A 135 32.66 -9.04 31.89
N GLU A 136 33.97 -9.14 32.17
CA GLU A 136 34.48 -9.89 33.33
C GLU A 136 34.08 -9.20 34.65
N LEU A 137 34.05 -7.86 34.68
CA LEU A 137 33.60 -7.10 35.83
C LEU A 137 32.09 -7.23 36.07
N ILE A 138 31.30 -7.24 35.00
CA ILE A 138 29.86 -7.53 35.04
C ILE A 138 29.65 -8.93 35.62
N ALA A 139 30.31 -9.97 35.08
CA ALA A 139 30.16 -11.34 35.57
C ALA A 139 30.62 -11.51 37.02
N SER A 140 31.71 -10.83 37.42
CA SER A 140 32.16 -10.82 38.82
C SER A 140 31.11 -10.22 39.75
N LYS A 141 30.43 -9.13 39.32
CA LYS A 141 29.36 -8.51 40.09
C LYS A 141 28.12 -9.43 40.19
N VAL A 142 27.74 -10.08 39.11
CA VAL A 142 26.65 -11.07 39.09
C VAL A 142 26.99 -12.23 40.02
N SER A 143 28.23 -12.73 39.97
CA SER A 143 28.71 -13.83 40.82
C SER A 143 28.65 -13.46 42.32
N GLU A 144 29.14 -12.27 42.69
CA GLU A 144 29.08 -11.74 44.05
C GLU A 144 27.64 -11.72 44.58
N LEU A 145 26.69 -11.25 43.78
CA LEU A 145 25.31 -11.03 44.21
C LEU A 145 24.43 -12.29 44.13
N THR A 146 24.73 -13.24 43.25
CA THR A 146 23.95 -14.48 43.08
C THR A 146 24.57 -15.69 43.77
N SER A 147 25.81 -15.58 44.25
CA SER A 147 26.64 -16.69 44.75
C SER A 147 26.92 -17.81 43.73
N ILE A 148 26.61 -17.58 42.44
CA ILE A 148 27.00 -18.51 41.36
C ILE A 148 28.47 -18.21 41.00
N PRO A 149 29.37 -19.20 41.02
CA PRO A 149 30.79 -18.95 40.79
C PRO A 149 31.09 -18.54 39.34
N TYR A 150 31.89 -17.49 39.17
CA TYR A 150 32.41 -17.06 37.87
C TYR A 150 33.78 -17.67 37.57
N TYR A 151 33.96 -18.23 36.38
CA TYR A 151 35.26 -18.72 35.90
C TYR A 151 35.66 -18.09 34.57
N LYS A 152 36.89 -17.59 34.52
CA LYS A 152 37.54 -17.13 33.28
C LYS A 152 38.26 -18.30 32.60
N VAL A 153 37.54 -19.04 31.78
CA VAL A 153 38.06 -20.25 31.11
C VAL A 153 38.20 -20.13 29.59
N LEU A 154 37.68 -19.07 28.99
CA LEU A 154 37.78 -18.84 27.55
C LEU A 154 38.81 -17.74 27.26
N MET A 155 39.67 -18.01 26.29
CA MET A 155 40.64 -17.04 25.77
C MET A 155 40.51 -16.93 24.26
N LYS A 156 40.89 -15.78 23.73
CA LYS A 156 40.93 -15.51 22.29
C LYS A 156 42.31 -15.01 21.93
N ASP A 157 42.95 -15.63 20.94
CA ASP A 157 44.30 -15.23 20.55
C ASP A 157 44.29 -13.84 19.89
N ASN A 158 45.38 -13.09 20.10
CA ASN A 158 45.47 -11.66 19.78
C ASN A 158 45.43 -11.40 18.27
N GLN A 159 44.24 -11.25 17.71
CA GLN A 159 44.04 -10.56 16.43
C GLN A 159 43.14 -9.34 16.65
N PRO A 160 43.64 -8.11 16.40
CA PRO A 160 42.83 -6.90 16.56
C PRO A 160 41.68 -6.89 15.55
N ALA A 161 40.46 -7.06 16.05
CA ALA A 161 39.23 -7.15 15.24
C ALA A 161 38.71 -5.78 14.73
N LYS A 162 39.53 -4.71 14.78
CA LYS A 162 39.02 -3.33 14.68
C LYS A 162 38.47 -2.91 13.31
N GLN A 163 38.56 -3.73 12.26
CA GLN A 163 38.03 -3.41 10.92
C GLN A 163 37.44 -4.62 10.18
N MET A 164 36.92 -5.59 10.91
CA MET A 164 36.42 -6.82 10.29
C MET A 164 34.89 -6.81 10.18
N GLY A 165 34.37 -6.89 8.95
CA GLY A 165 32.94 -7.06 8.66
C GLY A 165 32.37 -8.37 9.21
N TYR A 166 31.17 -8.76 8.77
CA TYR A 166 30.50 -9.98 9.25
C TYR A 166 31.39 -11.25 9.14
N GLU A 167 32.05 -11.47 8.00
CA GLU A 167 32.91 -12.65 7.76
C GLU A 167 34.18 -12.63 8.61
N GLY A 168 34.86 -11.49 8.74
CA GLY A 168 36.08 -11.43 9.56
C GLY A 168 35.80 -11.60 11.06
N ARG A 169 34.60 -11.25 11.55
CA ARG A 169 34.16 -11.60 12.91
C ARG A 169 33.98 -13.11 13.10
N LYS A 170 33.50 -13.81 12.07
CA LYS A 170 33.31 -15.27 12.07
C LYS A 170 34.64 -16.02 12.06
N GLU A 171 35.63 -15.55 11.29
CA GLU A 171 36.98 -16.12 11.28
C GLU A 171 37.70 -15.87 12.61
N SER A 172 37.62 -14.65 13.13
CA SER A 172 38.22 -14.29 14.42
C SER A 172 37.66 -15.16 15.55
N ALA A 173 36.38 -15.52 15.53
CA ALA A 173 35.79 -16.40 16.54
C ALA A 173 36.49 -17.78 16.60
N ARG A 174 37.04 -18.31 15.50
CA ARG A 174 37.73 -19.61 15.48
C ARG A 174 39.01 -19.66 16.34
N SER A 175 39.56 -18.51 16.73
CA SER A 175 40.72 -18.41 17.63
C SER A 175 40.37 -18.54 19.12
N ILE A 176 39.11 -18.83 19.44
CA ILE A 176 38.65 -19.03 20.81
C ILE A 176 39.07 -20.42 21.28
N ARG A 177 39.73 -20.46 22.44
CA ARG A 177 40.21 -21.68 23.08
C ARG A 177 39.83 -21.73 24.55
N LEU A 178 39.67 -22.96 25.06
CA LEU A 178 39.45 -23.23 26.46
C LEU A 178 40.80 -23.32 27.19
N SER A 179 40.97 -22.54 28.24
CA SER A 179 42.19 -22.50 29.05
C SER A 179 42.19 -23.45 30.23
N ASP A 180 41.00 -23.75 30.76
CA ASP A 180 40.82 -24.66 31.89
C ASP A 180 39.47 -25.36 31.77
N SER A 181 39.50 -26.66 31.51
CA SER A 181 38.32 -27.51 31.46
C SER A 181 37.86 -28.00 32.83
N ASN A 182 38.77 -28.08 33.81
CA ASN A 182 38.45 -28.66 35.13
C ASN A 182 37.41 -27.82 35.87
N SER A 183 37.47 -26.48 35.72
CA SER A 183 36.52 -25.57 36.33
C SER A 183 35.08 -25.71 35.80
N ILE A 184 34.88 -26.29 34.62
CA ILE A 184 33.56 -26.40 33.93
C ILE A 184 33.09 -27.83 33.67
N LYS A 185 33.94 -28.83 33.88
CA LYS A 185 33.60 -30.23 33.61
C LYS A 185 32.45 -30.69 34.51
N GLY A 186 31.41 -31.27 33.91
CA GLY A 186 30.23 -31.73 34.63
C GLY A 186 29.23 -30.64 35.04
N LYS A 187 29.44 -29.38 34.62
CA LYS A 187 28.64 -28.23 35.05
C LYS A 187 27.71 -27.71 33.95
N ARG A 188 26.57 -27.15 34.36
CA ARG A 188 25.65 -26.33 33.55
C ARG A 188 26.13 -24.89 33.59
N VAL A 189 26.50 -24.36 32.44
CA VAL A 189 27.21 -23.08 32.32
C VAL A 189 26.28 -21.99 31.81
N LEU A 190 26.21 -20.86 32.51
CA LEU A 190 25.66 -19.61 31.96
C LEU A 190 26.78 -18.84 31.26
N LEU A 191 26.81 -18.89 29.93
CA LEU A 191 27.72 -18.12 29.09
C LEU A 191 27.13 -16.73 28.79
N ILE A 192 27.84 -15.68 29.20
CA ILE A 192 27.40 -14.30 29.07
C ILE A 192 28.23 -13.56 28.03
N ASP A 193 27.58 -12.72 27.22
CA ASP A 193 28.19 -11.71 26.36
C ASP A 193 27.53 -10.33 26.59
N ASP A 194 28.19 -9.26 26.16
CA ASP A 194 27.63 -7.92 26.28
C ASP A 194 26.70 -7.57 25.11
N ILE A 195 27.08 -7.94 23.88
CA ILE A 195 26.32 -7.70 22.66
C ILE A 195 26.42 -8.88 21.69
N ILE A 196 25.27 -9.40 21.26
CA ILE A 196 25.20 -10.32 20.13
C ILE A 196 25.05 -9.53 18.83
N THR A 197 25.98 -9.75 17.89
CA THR A 197 25.90 -9.19 16.52
C THR A 197 25.61 -10.27 15.48
N SER A 198 26.54 -11.20 15.28
CA SER A 198 26.38 -12.38 14.41
C SER A 198 26.26 -13.68 15.21
N GLY A 199 26.46 -13.58 16.54
CA GLY A 199 26.59 -14.69 17.48
C GLY A 199 27.73 -15.69 17.18
N SER A 200 28.66 -15.36 16.29
CA SER A 200 29.82 -16.24 15.99
C SER A 200 30.71 -16.48 17.20
N THR A 201 30.99 -15.45 18.01
CA THR A 201 31.75 -15.59 19.27
C THR A 201 31.01 -16.53 20.21
N MET A 202 29.73 -16.26 20.48
CA MET A 202 28.89 -17.07 21.36
C MET A 202 28.87 -18.54 20.93
N ARG A 203 28.63 -18.82 19.64
CA ARG A 203 28.61 -20.18 19.10
C ARG A 203 29.92 -20.92 19.34
N VAL A 204 31.05 -20.32 18.95
CA VAL A 204 32.35 -20.99 19.09
C VAL A 204 32.71 -21.17 20.57
N SER A 205 32.38 -20.20 21.43
CA SER A 205 32.53 -20.32 22.89
C SER A 205 31.71 -21.48 23.46
N THR A 206 30.44 -21.61 23.07
CA THR A 206 29.58 -22.72 23.47
C THR A 206 30.18 -24.07 23.06
N GLU A 207 30.64 -24.20 21.81
CA GLU A 207 31.30 -25.43 21.35
C GLU A 207 32.53 -25.79 22.19
N ARG A 208 33.42 -24.82 22.49
CA ARG A 208 34.62 -25.08 23.29
C ARG A 208 34.28 -25.50 24.73
N LEU A 209 33.22 -24.95 25.32
CA LEU A 209 32.77 -25.33 26.66
C LEU A 209 32.20 -26.75 26.69
N LEU A 210 31.37 -27.10 25.70
CA LEU A 210 30.84 -28.46 25.55
C LEU A 210 31.95 -29.49 25.30
N GLU A 211 32.90 -29.18 24.41
CA GLU A 211 34.11 -30.01 24.20
C GLU A 211 34.96 -30.15 25.47
N GLY A 212 34.98 -29.11 26.31
CA GLY A 212 35.62 -29.11 27.62
C GLY A 212 34.91 -29.96 28.69
N GLY A 213 33.74 -30.52 28.39
CA GLY A 213 32.98 -31.38 29.27
C GLY A 213 31.91 -30.67 30.10
N ALA A 214 31.52 -29.44 29.76
CA ALA A 214 30.27 -28.87 30.27
C ALA A 214 29.08 -29.75 29.86
N ILE A 215 28.12 -29.96 30.76
CA ILE A 215 26.95 -30.80 30.48
C ILE A 215 25.86 -30.03 29.73
N GLU A 216 25.82 -28.71 29.92
CA GLU A 216 24.86 -27.81 29.26
C GLU A 216 25.44 -26.39 29.24
N VAL A 217 25.07 -25.60 28.22
CA VAL A 217 25.50 -24.20 28.10
C VAL A 217 24.30 -23.34 27.71
N LEU A 218 23.85 -22.49 28.64
CA LEU A 218 22.87 -21.43 28.41
C LEU A 218 23.58 -20.16 27.96
N THR A 219 23.10 -19.50 26.91
CA THR A 219 23.76 -18.28 26.40
C THR A 219 22.90 -17.04 26.59
N LEU A 220 23.50 -15.97 27.11
CA LEU A 220 22.82 -14.72 27.42
C LEU A 220 23.66 -13.52 26.98
N ALA A 221 23.08 -12.65 26.17
CA ALA A 221 23.63 -11.32 25.89
C ALA A 221 22.76 -10.26 26.57
N VAL A 222 23.37 -9.17 27.05
CA VAL A 222 22.56 -8.02 27.51
C VAL A 222 21.92 -7.33 26.31
N LEU A 223 22.65 -7.18 25.20
CA LEU A 223 22.18 -6.47 24.00
C LEU A 223 22.19 -7.34 22.74
N SER A 224 21.29 -7.05 21.81
CA SER A 224 21.30 -7.54 20.42
C SER A 224 21.23 -6.36 19.44
N THR A 225 21.96 -6.42 18.33
CA THR A 225 21.90 -5.35 17.30
C THR A 225 20.53 -5.30 16.63
N ALA A 226 19.89 -4.12 16.57
CA ALA A 226 18.57 -3.95 15.95
C ALA A 226 18.53 -4.20 14.42
N ASP A 227 19.66 -4.03 13.74
CA ASP A 227 19.76 -4.01 12.27
C ASP A 227 20.07 -5.37 11.62
N ALA A 228 20.51 -6.36 12.40
CA ALA A 228 20.73 -7.69 11.90
C ALA A 228 19.46 -8.51 12.19
N PHE A 229 18.82 -9.00 11.13
CA PHE A 229 17.97 -10.19 11.15
C PHE A 229 18.16 -10.98 12.44
N VAL A 230 17.11 -11.11 13.26
CA VAL A 230 17.04 -12.12 14.33
C VAL A 230 17.67 -13.38 13.75
N PRO A 231 18.78 -13.90 14.29
CA PRO A 231 19.69 -14.66 13.46
C PRO A 231 19.07 -16.02 13.15
N ASP A 232 18.43 -16.10 11.98
CA ASP A 232 18.06 -17.35 11.30
C ASP A 232 19.28 -18.28 11.17
N LYS A 233 20.48 -17.72 11.28
CA LYS A 233 21.78 -18.39 11.18
C LYS A 233 22.42 -18.81 12.51
N LEU A 234 21.83 -18.50 13.67
CA LEU A 234 22.36 -19.01 14.95
C LEU A 234 21.80 -20.41 15.23
N GLU A 235 22.15 -21.38 14.38
CA GLU A 235 21.94 -22.78 14.71
C GLU A 235 23.08 -23.21 15.64
N LEU A 236 22.88 -22.98 16.93
CA LEU A 236 23.67 -23.70 17.94
C LEU A 236 23.30 -25.18 17.78
N HIS A 237 24.27 -26.01 17.38
CA HIS A 237 24.04 -27.40 17.04
C HIS A 237 23.20 -28.11 18.12
N PRO A 238 22.12 -28.84 17.75
CA PRO A 238 21.24 -29.53 18.69
C PRO A 238 21.88 -30.80 19.28
N LYS A 239 23.19 -30.81 19.52
CA LYS A 239 23.91 -31.96 20.09
C LYS A 239 23.84 -32.05 21.62
N SER A 240 23.08 -31.18 22.27
CA SER A 240 22.61 -31.37 23.64
C SER A 240 21.10 -31.21 23.69
N MET A 241 20.34 -32.20 23.21
CA MET A 241 18.94 -32.34 23.61
C MET A 241 18.58 -33.82 23.75
N SER A 242 19.09 -34.44 24.82
CA SER A 242 18.30 -35.47 25.51
C SER A 242 17.33 -34.71 26.40
N THR A 243 16.02 -34.69 26.10
CA THR A 243 15.12 -33.86 26.91
C THR A 243 13.86 -34.57 27.36
N ASN A 244 13.69 -34.61 28.69
CA ASN A 244 12.41 -34.37 29.37
C ASN A 244 12.61 -33.30 30.47
N LYS A 245 13.04 -32.13 29.96
CA LYS A 245 13.03 -30.71 30.38
C LYS A 245 13.28 -30.30 31.85
N THR A 246 14.32 -29.49 32.05
CA THR A 246 14.39 -28.27 32.90
C THR A 246 15.63 -27.45 32.51
N LEU A 247 15.44 -26.15 32.20
CA LEU A 247 16.39 -25.02 32.17
C LEU A 247 15.62 -23.67 32.10
N SER A 248 14.85 -23.22 33.07
CA SER A 248 13.84 -23.93 33.85
C SER A 248 12.65 -24.19 32.94
N GLN A 249 12.44 -25.47 32.63
CA GLN A 249 11.74 -26.01 31.45
C GLN A 249 11.92 -25.21 30.15
N ARG A 250 13.20 -24.83 29.95
CA ARG A 250 13.82 -24.23 28.77
C ARG A 250 13.28 -22.86 28.44
N ILE A 251 13.37 -22.04 29.50
CA ILE A 251 12.84 -20.68 29.60
C ILE A 251 11.36 -20.68 29.17
N LYS A 252 10.72 -21.77 29.63
CA LYS A 252 9.35 -22.30 29.44
C LYS A 252 8.73 -21.94 28.10
N ASP A 253 9.37 -22.50 27.08
CA ASP A 253 8.90 -22.68 25.71
C ASP A 253 8.74 -21.37 24.88
N SER A 254 9.64 -20.41 25.12
CA SER A 254 10.05 -19.28 24.23
C SER A 254 9.30 -17.93 24.37
N ALA A 255 8.72 -17.65 25.53
CA ALA A 255 8.05 -16.39 25.91
C ALA A 255 8.85 -15.09 25.65
N VAL A 256 8.30 -13.90 25.34
CA VAL A 256 7.10 -13.45 24.62
C VAL A 256 7.43 -12.07 24.01
N THR A 257 7.06 -11.78 22.75
CA THR A 257 7.12 -10.40 22.22
C THR A 257 6.05 -9.53 22.89
N LEU A 258 6.47 -8.43 23.51
CA LEU A 258 5.59 -7.44 24.10
C LEU A 258 5.05 -6.52 22.99
N TYR A 259 3.74 -6.51 22.77
CA TYR A 259 3.07 -5.61 21.84
C TYR A 259 2.32 -4.55 22.63
N TYR A 260 2.38 -3.31 22.14
CA TYR A 260 1.47 -2.28 22.63
C TYR A 260 0.16 -2.39 21.85
N ILE A 261 -0.94 -2.65 22.55
CA ILE A 261 -2.28 -2.68 21.95
C ILE A 261 -3.15 -1.58 22.56
N TYR A 262 -4.22 -1.24 21.83
CA TYR A 262 -5.20 -0.26 22.25
C TYR A 262 -6.58 -0.92 22.26
N GLU A 263 -7.18 -1.04 23.44
CA GLU A 263 -8.50 -1.65 23.65
C GLU A 263 -9.27 -0.83 24.70
N ASP A 264 -10.58 -0.66 24.54
CA ASP A 264 -11.47 0.10 25.44
C ASP A 264 -10.97 1.52 25.80
N GLY A 265 -10.31 2.18 24.85
CA GLY A 265 -9.80 3.55 25.04
C GLY A 265 -8.56 3.63 25.94
N LYS A 266 -7.90 2.50 26.25
CA LYS A 266 -6.69 2.46 27.07
C LYS A 266 -5.60 1.62 26.38
N GLY A 267 -4.42 2.21 26.25
CA GLY A 267 -3.25 1.51 25.75
C GLY A 267 -2.54 0.72 26.84
N HIS A 268 -2.25 -0.55 26.58
CA HIS A 268 -1.51 -1.40 27.51
C HIS A 268 -0.65 -2.41 26.74
N TYR A 269 0.36 -2.93 27.43
CA TYR A 269 1.24 -3.94 26.85
C TYR A 269 0.65 -5.33 27.04
N VAL A 270 0.65 -6.12 25.97
CA VAL A 270 0.23 -7.52 25.98
C VAL A 270 1.30 -8.42 25.37
N TYR A 271 1.21 -9.69 25.71
CA TYR A 271 2.10 -10.72 25.24
C TYR A 271 1.59 -11.32 23.90
N TYR A 272 2.46 -11.90 23.07
CA TYR A 272 2.16 -12.40 21.72
C TYR A 272 0.91 -13.30 21.59
N PRO A 273 0.64 -14.26 22.50
CA PRO A 273 -0.61 -15.03 22.43
C PRO A 273 -1.86 -14.16 22.54
N GLU A 274 -1.87 -13.18 23.45
CA GLU A 274 -2.94 -12.20 23.64
C GLU A 274 -3.01 -11.21 22.46
N TYR A 275 -1.85 -10.82 21.92
CA TYR A 275 -1.76 -10.03 20.70
C TYR A 275 -2.32 -10.79 19.49
N GLU A 276 -2.13 -12.10 19.38
CA GLU A 276 -2.67 -12.89 18.28
C GLU A 276 -4.21 -12.93 18.32
N VAL A 277 -4.78 -13.04 19.53
CA VAL A 277 -6.22 -12.92 19.77
C VAL A 277 -6.72 -11.53 19.40
N TYR A 278 -6.05 -10.47 19.88
CA TYR A 278 -6.36 -9.08 19.53
C TYR A 278 -6.30 -8.85 18.01
N ARG A 279 -5.22 -9.31 17.35
CA ARG A 279 -5.03 -9.18 15.89
C ARG A 279 -6.14 -9.86 15.11
N LYS A 280 -6.55 -11.07 15.50
CA LYS A 280 -7.67 -11.79 14.85
C LYS A 280 -9.00 -11.04 15.03
N LYS A 281 -9.26 -10.51 16.24
CA LYS A 281 -10.43 -9.66 16.53
C LYS A 281 -10.43 -8.38 15.67
N GLN A 282 -9.29 -7.68 15.57
CA GLN A 282 -9.16 -6.49 14.72
C GLN A 282 -9.32 -6.82 13.23
N ALA A 283 -8.80 -7.96 12.77
CA ALA A 283 -8.97 -8.39 11.39
C ALA A 283 -10.45 -8.64 11.04
N GLN A 284 -11.20 -9.28 11.94
CA GLN A 284 -12.65 -9.50 11.78
C GLN A 284 -13.42 -8.19 11.74
N ILE A 285 -13.17 -7.26 12.68
CA ILE A 285 -13.79 -5.93 12.70
C ILE A 285 -13.51 -5.18 11.40
N ASN A 286 -12.26 -5.20 10.93
CA ASN A 286 -11.87 -4.54 9.67
C ASN A 286 -12.53 -5.19 8.45
N GLU A 287 -12.73 -6.50 8.45
CA GLU A 287 -13.42 -7.22 7.37
C GLU A 287 -14.92 -6.89 7.36
N GLU A 288 -15.58 -6.87 8.52
CA GLU A 288 -16.98 -6.46 8.65
C GLU A 288 -17.19 -5.01 8.22
N TYR A 289 -16.31 -4.10 8.64
CA TYR A 289 -16.35 -2.70 8.21
C TYR A 289 -16.18 -2.57 6.69
N ARG A 290 -15.25 -3.32 6.09
CA ARG A 290 -15.08 -3.36 4.63
C ARG A 290 -16.34 -3.89 3.92
N LYS A 291 -16.96 -4.95 4.44
CA LYS A 291 -18.21 -5.50 3.91
C LYS A 291 -19.35 -4.47 3.97
N GLN A 292 -19.50 -3.75 5.08
CA GLN A 292 -20.49 -2.68 5.23
C GLN A 292 -20.24 -1.52 4.25
N GLN A 293 -19.00 -1.07 4.11
CA GLN A 293 -18.63 -0.02 3.14
C GLN A 293 -18.91 -0.45 1.70
N GLU A 294 -18.58 -1.69 1.35
CA GLU A 294 -18.87 -2.22 0.03
C GLU A 294 -20.37 -2.35 -0.22
N GLN A 295 -21.14 -2.79 0.77
CA GLN A 295 -22.60 -2.85 0.71
C GLN A 295 -23.22 -1.45 0.51
N MET A 296 -22.84 -0.46 1.33
CA MET A 296 -23.31 0.92 1.18
C MET A 296 -22.97 1.48 -0.21
N ARG A 297 -21.77 1.20 -0.72
CA ARG A 297 -21.37 1.62 -2.07
C ARG A 297 -22.20 0.92 -3.15
N ARG A 298 -22.50 -0.38 -3.01
CA ARG A 298 -23.36 -1.12 -3.93
C ARG A 298 -24.79 -0.56 -3.93
N GLU A 299 -25.33 -0.29 -2.75
CA GLU A 299 -26.65 0.34 -2.58
C GLU A 299 -26.70 1.76 -3.16
N GLU A 300 -25.67 2.58 -2.96
CA GLU A 300 -25.59 3.92 -3.55
C GLU A 300 -25.52 3.88 -5.07
N VAL A 301 -24.71 2.97 -5.64
CA VAL A 301 -24.63 2.77 -7.09
C VAL A 301 -25.98 2.30 -7.63
N GLN A 302 -26.66 1.38 -6.95
CA GLN A 302 -27.98 0.92 -7.34
C GLN A 302 -29.02 2.05 -7.29
N ARG A 303 -29.05 2.84 -6.22
CA ARG A 303 -29.91 4.01 -6.08
C ARG A 303 -29.68 5.02 -7.21
N LYS A 304 -28.41 5.35 -7.51
CA LYS A 304 -28.07 6.26 -8.62
C LYS A 304 -28.49 5.71 -9.97
N LYS A 305 -28.37 4.39 -10.20
CA LYS A 305 -28.86 3.74 -11.43
C LYS A 305 -30.38 3.84 -11.53
N GLU A 306 -31.10 3.62 -10.43
CA GLU A 306 -32.57 3.73 -10.41
C GLU A 306 -33.05 5.17 -10.60
N GLU A 307 -32.38 6.15 -9.98
CA GLU A 307 -32.65 7.57 -10.19
C GLU A 307 -32.38 7.99 -11.64
N ALA A 308 -31.23 7.58 -12.20
CA ALA A 308 -30.89 7.85 -13.60
C ALA A 308 -31.88 7.18 -14.56
N LYS A 309 -32.35 5.96 -14.24
CA LYS A 309 -33.37 5.26 -15.01
C LYS A 309 -34.70 6.02 -14.96
N LYS A 310 -35.18 6.41 -13.78
CA LYS A 310 -36.41 7.20 -13.63
C LYS A 310 -36.33 8.53 -14.37
N GLU A 311 -35.19 9.21 -14.33
CA GLU A 311 -34.97 10.46 -15.06
C GLU A 311 -34.95 10.22 -16.58
N ALA A 312 -34.32 9.14 -17.04
CA ALA A 312 -34.33 8.76 -18.45
C ALA A 312 -35.75 8.41 -18.94
N ASP A 313 -36.52 7.65 -18.14
CA ASP A 313 -37.89 7.28 -18.47
C ASP A 313 -38.79 8.53 -18.56
N LYS A 314 -38.68 9.48 -17.61
CA LYS A 314 -39.39 10.77 -17.67
C LYS A 314 -39.02 11.60 -18.90
N ARG A 315 -37.73 11.65 -19.26
CA ARG A 315 -37.26 12.33 -20.46
C ARG A 315 -37.83 11.70 -21.72
N LEU A 316 -37.84 10.37 -21.79
CA LEU A 316 -38.39 9.63 -22.92
C LEU A 316 -39.90 9.85 -23.07
N GLU A 317 -40.65 9.83 -21.96
CA GLU A 317 -42.09 10.15 -21.95
C GLU A 317 -42.35 11.56 -22.45
N PHE A 318 -41.59 12.55 -21.97
CA PHE A 318 -41.69 13.94 -22.42
C PHE A 318 -41.35 14.08 -23.92
N GLU A 319 -40.26 13.46 -24.40
CA GLU A 319 -39.89 13.47 -25.81
C GLU A 319 -40.97 12.83 -26.70
N ASN A 320 -41.55 11.70 -26.27
CA ASN A 320 -42.63 11.04 -27.00
C ASN A 320 -43.90 11.90 -27.05
N GLN A 321 -44.25 12.58 -25.95
CA GLN A 321 -45.38 13.51 -25.92
C GLN A 321 -45.19 14.67 -26.91
N ILE A 322 -44.03 15.33 -26.88
CA ILE A 322 -43.75 16.43 -27.81
C ILE A 322 -43.68 15.94 -29.26
N ARG A 323 -43.14 14.73 -29.51
CA ARG A 323 -43.16 14.11 -30.85
C ARG A 323 -44.58 13.93 -31.36
N GLY A 324 -45.49 13.42 -30.52
CA GLY A 324 -46.90 13.28 -30.87
C GLY A 324 -47.55 14.63 -31.21
N GLN A 325 -47.24 15.68 -30.44
CA GLN A 325 -47.73 17.04 -30.71
C GLN A 325 -47.17 17.61 -32.02
N LEU A 326 -45.89 17.40 -32.31
CA LEU A 326 -45.26 17.79 -33.58
C LEU A 326 -45.90 17.08 -34.76
N SER A 327 -46.13 15.77 -34.67
CA SER A 327 -46.83 14.99 -35.70
C SER A 327 -48.25 15.51 -35.93
N ASN A 328 -48.98 15.82 -34.86
CA ASN A 328 -50.33 16.39 -34.98
C ASN A 328 -50.31 17.77 -35.63
N ALA A 329 -49.41 18.67 -35.23
CA ALA A 329 -49.27 20.00 -35.84
C ALA A 329 -48.96 19.91 -37.33
N LEU A 330 -48.13 18.93 -37.75
CA LEU A 330 -47.87 18.65 -39.15
C LEU A 330 -49.12 18.20 -39.91
N ILE A 331 -49.86 17.24 -39.36
CA ILE A 331 -51.11 16.70 -39.95
C ILE A 331 -52.14 17.82 -40.12
N THR A 332 -52.39 18.60 -39.06
CA THR A 332 -53.39 19.67 -39.05
C THR A 332 -52.95 20.91 -39.84
N GLY A 333 -51.64 21.07 -40.09
CA GLY A 333 -51.10 22.26 -40.75
C GLY A 333 -50.90 23.45 -39.82
N ASP A 334 -50.92 23.26 -38.50
CA ASP A 334 -50.74 24.35 -37.54
C ASP A 334 -49.28 24.79 -37.44
N ARG A 335 -48.94 25.76 -38.28
CA ARG A 335 -47.59 26.35 -38.37
C ARG A 335 -47.14 27.02 -37.06
N ASN A 336 -48.05 27.66 -36.33
CA ASN A 336 -47.67 28.42 -35.13
C ASN A 336 -47.32 27.47 -34.00
N GLU A 337 -48.13 26.43 -33.82
CA GLU A 337 -47.87 25.36 -32.86
C GLU A 337 -46.58 24.62 -33.23
N PHE A 338 -46.38 24.31 -34.51
CA PHE A 338 -45.14 23.68 -34.99
C PHE A 338 -43.90 24.51 -34.65
N VAL A 339 -43.89 25.82 -34.96
CA VAL A 339 -42.76 26.71 -34.63
C VAL A 339 -42.57 26.85 -33.12
N HIS A 340 -43.65 26.89 -32.34
CA HIS A 340 -43.58 26.94 -30.88
C HIS A 340 -42.93 25.67 -30.30
N LEU A 341 -43.33 24.49 -30.77
CA LEU A 341 -42.75 23.21 -30.36
C LEU A 341 -41.27 23.10 -30.76
N LEU A 342 -40.87 23.62 -31.93
CA LEU A 342 -39.46 23.66 -32.35
C LEU A 342 -38.58 24.57 -31.47
N LYS A 343 -39.12 25.62 -30.86
CA LYS A 343 -38.37 26.48 -29.92
C LYS A 343 -37.92 25.72 -28.67
N HIS A 344 -38.63 24.66 -28.30
CA HIS A 344 -38.29 23.80 -27.17
C HIS A 344 -37.11 22.84 -27.45
N GLY A 345 -36.49 22.92 -28.63
CA GLY A 345 -35.26 22.20 -28.96
C GLY A 345 -35.46 20.71 -29.27
N VAL A 346 -36.72 20.28 -29.44
CA VAL A 346 -37.04 18.89 -29.76
C VAL A 346 -36.74 18.62 -31.22
N ARG A 347 -35.84 17.66 -31.45
CA ARG A 347 -35.50 17.17 -32.79
C ARG A 347 -36.55 16.15 -33.22
N LEU A 348 -36.96 16.20 -34.48
CA LEU A 348 -37.58 15.08 -35.18
C LEU A 348 -36.48 14.07 -35.49
N ASN A 349 -35.99 13.38 -34.46
CA ASN A 349 -34.99 12.31 -34.64
C ASN A 349 -35.57 11.09 -35.35
N ASP A 350 -36.89 11.03 -35.49
CA ASP A 350 -37.63 9.96 -36.14
C ASP A 350 -37.96 10.36 -37.57
N HIS A 351 -37.35 9.66 -38.52
CA HIS A 351 -37.53 9.87 -39.96
C HIS A 351 -39.01 9.87 -40.35
N GLN A 352 -39.83 9.13 -39.60
CA GLN A 352 -41.27 9.01 -39.82
C GLN A 352 -42.01 10.35 -39.78
N VAL A 353 -41.62 11.31 -38.94
CA VAL A 353 -42.33 12.60 -38.83
C VAL A 353 -41.98 13.51 -40.00
N LEU A 354 -40.74 13.45 -40.47
CA LEU A 354 -40.29 14.16 -41.68
C LEU A 354 -40.85 13.51 -42.94
N GLU A 355 -40.85 12.17 -43.02
CA GLU A 355 -41.50 11.39 -44.08
C GLU A 355 -42.99 11.69 -44.15
N LEU A 356 -43.69 11.70 -43.01
CA LEU A 356 -45.09 12.08 -42.95
C LEU A 356 -45.28 13.48 -43.53
N ALA A 357 -44.54 14.48 -43.03
CA ALA A 357 -44.63 15.86 -43.51
C ALA A 357 -44.40 16.01 -45.03
N LEU A 358 -43.47 15.24 -45.58
CA LEU A 358 -43.19 15.18 -47.02
C LEU A 358 -44.33 14.50 -47.79
N HIS A 359 -44.89 13.39 -47.28
CA HIS A 359 -46.03 12.70 -47.86
C HIS A 359 -47.30 13.57 -47.89
N ILE A 360 -47.56 14.33 -46.81
CA ILE A 360 -48.69 15.27 -46.75
C ILE A 360 -48.36 16.65 -47.36
N GLN A 361 -47.24 16.77 -48.08
CA GLN A 361 -46.80 17.96 -48.83
C GLN A 361 -46.72 19.25 -48.00
N ARG A 362 -46.31 19.16 -46.73
CA ARG A 362 -46.10 20.31 -45.83
C ARG A 362 -44.70 20.90 -45.97
N PHE A 363 -44.33 21.28 -47.19
CA PHE A 363 -42.96 21.71 -47.53
C PHE A 363 -42.45 22.91 -46.72
N GLU A 364 -43.32 23.86 -46.37
CA GLU A 364 -42.92 25.03 -45.55
C GLU A 364 -42.49 24.60 -44.13
N MET A 365 -43.20 23.67 -43.50
CA MET A 365 -42.87 23.17 -42.16
C MET A 365 -41.60 22.30 -42.19
N VAL A 366 -41.43 21.50 -43.24
CA VAL A 366 -40.17 20.75 -43.46
C VAL A 366 -38.99 21.70 -43.60
N LYS A 367 -39.14 22.80 -44.34
CA LYS A 367 -38.12 23.84 -44.46
C LYS A 367 -37.79 24.49 -43.12
N LEU A 368 -38.80 24.91 -42.35
CA LEU A 368 -38.61 25.48 -41.01
C LEU A 368 -37.86 24.53 -40.06
N TYR A 369 -38.12 23.23 -40.16
CA TYR A 369 -37.41 22.23 -39.40
C TYR A 369 -35.93 22.13 -39.81
N ILE A 370 -35.66 22.02 -41.11
CA ILE A 370 -34.30 21.91 -41.65
C ILE A 370 -33.47 23.17 -41.32
N ASP A 371 -34.07 24.35 -41.44
CA ASP A 371 -33.42 25.63 -41.10
C ASP A 371 -33.02 25.68 -39.60
N ARG A 372 -33.82 25.08 -38.73
CA ARG A 372 -33.55 25.03 -37.29
C ARG A 372 -32.51 23.97 -36.92
N PHE A 373 -32.51 22.83 -37.62
CA PHE A 373 -31.65 21.68 -37.34
C PHE A 373 -30.89 21.21 -38.61
N PRO A 374 -30.01 22.04 -39.18
CA PRO A 374 -29.36 21.75 -40.47
C PRO A 374 -28.49 20.48 -40.43
N SER A 375 -27.99 20.10 -39.26
CA SER A 375 -27.21 18.87 -39.06
C SER A 375 -28.01 17.58 -39.27
N GLU A 376 -29.34 17.61 -39.14
CA GLU A 376 -30.18 16.41 -39.29
C GLU A 376 -30.31 15.95 -40.74
N LEU A 377 -30.10 16.86 -41.70
CA LEU A 377 -30.11 16.50 -43.12
C LEU A 377 -28.98 15.53 -43.47
N HIS A 378 -27.86 15.54 -42.73
CA HIS A 378 -26.74 14.61 -42.93
C HIS A 378 -27.14 13.13 -42.81
N LYS A 379 -28.32 12.82 -42.25
CA LYS A 379 -28.89 11.48 -42.24
C LYS A 379 -29.46 11.17 -43.63
N HIS A 380 -28.91 10.13 -44.27
CA HIS A 380 -29.21 9.77 -45.66
C HIS A 380 -30.71 9.58 -45.92
N GLU A 381 -31.44 9.02 -44.95
CA GLU A 381 -32.87 8.75 -45.10
C GLU A 381 -33.70 10.03 -45.22
N VAL A 382 -33.34 11.09 -44.47
CA VAL A 382 -34.03 12.39 -44.55
C VAL A 382 -33.81 13.03 -45.92
N LEU A 383 -32.58 12.96 -46.45
CA LEU A 383 -32.29 13.41 -47.81
C LEU A 383 -33.07 12.58 -48.84
N PHE A 384 -33.11 11.26 -48.70
CA PHE A 384 -33.82 10.38 -49.64
C PHE A 384 -35.31 10.69 -49.65
N ALA A 385 -35.94 10.83 -48.49
CA ALA A 385 -37.34 11.21 -48.38
C ALA A 385 -37.60 12.57 -49.06
N CYS A 386 -36.73 13.57 -48.83
CA CYS A 386 -36.83 14.87 -49.49
C CYS A 386 -36.75 14.76 -51.01
N LEU A 387 -35.81 13.95 -51.52
CA LEU A 387 -35.62 13.74 -52.95
C LEU A 387 -36.71 12.88 -53.58
N GLU A 388 -37.34 11.96 -52.84
CA GLU A 388 -38.46 11.16 -53.33
C GLU A 388 -39.77 11.96 -53.37
N SER A 389 -39.87 13.03 -52.58
CA SER A 389 -41.02 13.94 -52.57
C SER A 389 -41.05 14.92 -53.76
N ASP A 390 -42.18 15.63 -53.90
CA ASP A 390 -42.39 16.73 -54.86
C ASP A 390 -41.79 18.07 -54.37
N MET A 391 -40.97 18.06 -53.33
CA MET A 391 -40.34 19.28 -52.82
C MET A 391 -39.44 19.93 -53.88
N GLN A 392 -39.48 21.26 -53.97
CA GLN A 392 -38.65 22.01 -54.91
C GLN A 392 -37.16 21.72 -54.67
N ILE A 393 -36.45 21.39 -55.76
CA ILE A 393 -35.05 20.97 -55.70
C ILE A 393 -34.14 22.04 -55.09
N ASP A 394 -34.47 23.32 -55.26
CA ASP A 394 -33.74 24.45 -54.68
C ASP A 394 -33.72 24.45 -53.14
N THR A 395 -34.78 23.94 -52.52
CA THR A 395 -34.86 23.82 -51.05
C THR A 395 -33.89 22.76 -50.53
N VAL A 396 -33.82 21.61 -51.21
CA VAL A 396 -32.86 20.54 -50.89
C VAL A 396 -31.43 20.97 -51.23
N LYS A 397 -31.27 21.74 -52.30
CA LYS A 397 -29.97 22.24 -52.79
C LYS A 397 -29.27 23.11 -51.75
N PHE A 398 -29.95 24.13 -51.22
CA PHE A 398 -29.39 25.01 -50.17
C PHE A 398 -28.84 24.20 -48.99
N CYS A 399 -29.58 23.17 -48.57
CA CYS A 399 -29.22 22.42 -47.37
C CYS A 399 -28.12 21.37 -47.63
N THR A 400 -27.99 20.87 -48.87
CA THR A 400 -26.94 19.93 -49.26
C THR A 400 -25.63 20.62 -49.64
N GLU A 401 -25.64 21.89 -50.09
CA GLU A 401 -24.45 22.70 -50.38
C GLU A 401 -23.48 22.78 -49.20
N ALA A 402 -24.00 22.80 -47.96
CA ALA A 402 -23.18 22.80 -46.74
C ALA A 402 -22.54 21.44 -46.40
N TRP A 403 -22.83 20.36 -47.14
CA TRP A 403 -22.32 19.03 -46.83
C TRP A 403 -20.85 18.85 -47.24
N HIS A 404 -20.05 18.35 -46.32
CA HIS A 404 -18.69 17.94 -46.65
C HIS A 404 -18.67 16.75 -47.62
N SER A 405 -17.57 16.63 -48.37
CA SER A 405 -17.41 15.66 -49.47
C SER A 405 -17.68 14.22 -49.07
N LYS A 406 -17.27 13.81 -47.85
CA LYS A 406 -17.52 12.46 -47.33
C LYS A 406 -19.02 12.13 -47.14
N VAL A 407 -19.85 13.00 -46.57
CA VAL A 407 -21.30 12.72 -46.42
C VAL A 407 -21.99 12.64 -47.78
N ARG A 408 -21.61 13.51 -48.74
CA ARG A 408 -22.11 13.44 -50.12
C ARG A 408 -21.73 12.13 -50.80
N ARG A 409 -20.49 11.66 -50.62
CA ARG A 409 -20.00 10.36 -51.09
C ARG A 409 -20.79 9.20 -50.48
N ASP A 410 -20.97 9.19 -49.17
CA ASP A 410 -21.65 8.10 -48.47
C ASP A 410 -23.13 8.02 -48.89
N ALA A 411 -23.79 9.17 -49.08
CA ALA A 411 -25.18 9.26 -49.51
C ALA A 411 -25.41 8.66 -50.90
N ILE A 412 -24.57 9.00 -51.87
CA ILE A 412 -24.73 8.49 -53.24
C ILE A 412 -24.42 6.99 -53.33
N ILE A 413 -23.42 6.51 -52.58
CA ILE A 413 -23.11 5.08 -52.49
C ILE A 413 -24.29 4.31 -51.89
N LYS A 414 -24.91 4.84 -50.83
CA LYS A 414 -26.08 4.22 -50.21
C LYS A 414 -27.29 4.20 -51.14
N ALA A 415 -27.60 5.30 -51.82
CA ALA A 415 -28.70 5.37 -52.79
C ALA A 415 -28.54 4.34 -53.92
N VAL A 416 -27.31 4.12 -54.39
CA VAL A 416 -27.00 3.13 -55.43
C VAL A 416 -27.09 1.69 -54.92
N ASN A 417 -26.59 1.40 -53.71
CA ASN A 417 -26.76 0.09 -53.08
C ASN A 417 -28.24 -0.29 -52.93
N GLU A 418 -29.08 0.67 -52.52
CA GLU A 418 -30.52 0.46 -52.30
C GLU A 418 -31.34 0.52 -53.60
N GLY A 419 -30.75 0.84 -54.75
CA GLY A 419 -31.44 0.85 -56.04
C GLY A 419 -32.39 2.04 -56.27
N ARG A 420 -32.21 3.14 -55.54
CA ARG A 420 -33.09 4.32 -55.58
C ARG A 420 -32.86 5.18 -56.82
N ILE A 421 -33.29 4.70 -57.99
CA ILE A 421 -32.99 5.35 -59.28
C ILE A 421 -33.46 6.81 -59.36
N ASN A 422 -34.66 7.14 -58.87
CA ASN A 422 -35.20 8.50 -58.92
C ASN A 422 -34.40 9.47 -58.01
N VAL A 423 -33.95 8.99 -56.84
CA VAL A 423 -33.07 9.74 -55.93
C VAL A 423 -31.74 10.01 -56.62
N VAL A 424 -31.15 8.98 -57.23
CA VAL A 424 -29.87 9.08 -57.94
C VAL A 424 -29.97 10.06 -59.11
N MET A 425 -31.09 10.07 -59.85
CA MET A 425 -31.36 11.04 -60.90
C MET A 425 -31.35 12.48 -60.36
N LYS A 426 -32.12 12.77 -59.30
CA LYS A 426 -32.17 14.11 -58.70
C LYS A 426 -30.85 14.53 -58.03
N MET A 427 -30.06 13.57 -57.51
CA MET A 427 -28.71 13.86 -56.98
C MET A 427 -27.75 14.38 -58.05
N LYS A 428 -27.96 14.02 -59.33
CA LYS A 428 -27.20 14.57 -60.45
C LYS A 428 -27.44 16.07 -60.58
N ASP A 429 -28.69 16.51 -60.47
CA ASP A 429 -29.08 17.92 -60.53
C ASP A 429 -28.56 18.73 -59.32
N LEU A 430 -28.19 18.03 -58.23
CA LEU A 430 -27.55 18.61 -57.03
C LEU A 430 -26.01 18.59 -57.06
N ASN A 431 -25.40 18.31 -58.22
CA ASN A 431 -23.94 18.26 -58.42
C ASN A 431 -23.22 17.28 -57.48
N PHE A 432 -23.81 16.12 -57.18
CA PHE A 432 -23.09 15.07 -56.46
C PHE A 432 -21.95 14.51 -57.34
N ASN A 433 -20.86 14.07 -56.70
CA ASN A 433 -19.76 13.42 -57.41
C ASN A 433 -20.07 11.94 -57.62
N PHE A 434 -20.23 11.52 -58.87
CA PHE A 434 -20.51 10.14 -59.23
C PHE A 434 -19.28 9.29 -59.56
N SER A 435 -18.09 9.91 -59.64
CA SER A 435 -16.82 9.19 -59.85
C SER A 435 -16.30 8.55 -58.54
N VAL A 436 -17.11 8.51 -57.49
CA VAL A 436 -16.77 7.91 -56.21
C VAL A 436 -16.76 6.39 -56.28
N LYS A 437 -15.96 5.80 -55.39
CA LYS A 437 -15.89 4.35 -55.17
C LYS A 437 -16.32 4.04 -53.75
N ASP A 438 -16.80 2.84 -53.48
CA ASP A 438 -17.03 2.38 -52.10
C ASP A 438 -15.71 2.06 -51.37
N ASN A 439 -15.82 1.59 -50.13
CA ASN A 439 -14.66 1.22 -49.31
C ASN A 439 -13.92 -0.03 -49.84
N MET A 440 -14.56 -0.79 -50.74
CA MET A 440 -13.97 -1.96 -51.41
C MET A 440 -13.39 -1.61 -52.79
N GLY A 441 -13.51 -0.35 -53.22
CA GLY A 441 -12.99 0.14 -54.50
C GLY A 441 -13.94 -0.03 -55.69
N TYR A 442 -15.18 -0.48 -55.48
CA TYR A 442 -16.18 -0.61 -56.55
C TYR A 442 -16.74 0.77 -56.93
N SER A 443 -16.83 1.01 -58.24
CA SER A 443 -17.54 2.15 -58.82
C SER A 443 -19.06 2.02 -58.64
N LEU A 444 -19.79 3.13 -58.74
CA LEU A 444 -21.26 3.12 -58.62
C LEU A 444 -21.94 2.16 -59.62
N VAL A 445 -21.40 2.03 -60.84
CA VAL A 445 -21.94 1.09 -61.85
C VAL A 445 -21.75 -0.37 -61.42
N GLU A 446 -20.59 -0.70 -60.85
CA GLU A 446 -20.29 -2.04 -60.36
C GLU A 446 -21.16 -2.39 -59.14
N ILE A 447 -21.36 -1.44 -58.24
CA ILE A 447 -22.26 -1.58 -57.09
C ILE A 447 -23.69 -1.86 -57.56
N ALA A 448 -24.22 -1.04 -58.50
CA ALA A 448 -25.57 -1.22 -59.03
C ALA A 448 -25.77 -2.60 -59.68
N ARG A 449 -24.77 -3.09 -60.44
CA ARG A 449 -24.80 -4.43 -61.04
C ARG A 449 -24.74 -5.54 -60.01
N LYS A 450 -23.84 -5.41 -59.02
CA LYS A 450 -23.67 -6.39 -57.94
C LYS A 450 -24.95 -6.57 -57.12
N MET A 451 -25.69 -5.49 -56.90
CA MET A 451 -26.98 -5.50 -56.18
C MET A 451 -28.18 -5.85 -57.08
N GLY A 452 -27.98 -6.12 -58.38
CA GLY A 452 -29.05 -6.53 -59.30
C GLY A 452 -29.90 -5.39 -59.88
N HIS A 453 -29.52 -4.13 -59.67
CA HIS A 453 -30.27 -2.95 -60.13
C HIS A 453 -29.96 -2.59 -61.59
N ILE A 454 -30.43 -3.42 -62.54
CA ILE A 454 -30.09 -3.33 -63.98
C ILE A 454 -30.41 -1.95 -64.57
N ASN A 455 -31.59 -1.40 -64.28
CA ASN A 455 -32.01 -0.10 -64.81
C ASN A 455 -31.13 1.04 -64.30
N LEU A 456 -30.76 0.99 -63.01
CA LEU A 456 -29.86 1.96 -62.40
C LEU A 456 -28.45 1.85 -62.98
N ALA A 457 -27.93 0.63 -63.15
CA ALA A 457 -26.63 0.40 -63.77
C ALA A 457 -26.56 0.95 -65.21
N ASN A 458 -27.64 0.77 -65.98
CA ASN A 458 -27.75 1.33 -67.34
C ASN A 458 -27.83 2.85 -67.31
N TYR A 459 -28.64 3.43 -66.40
CA TYR A 459 -28.72 4.88 -66.23
C TYR A 459 -27.35 5.48 -65.91
N LEU A 460 -26.65 4.94 -64.90
CA LEU A 460 -25.32 5.39 -64.49
C LEU A 460 -24.32 5.28 -65.65
N ARG A 461 -24.33 4.18 -66.40
CA ARG A 461 -23.43 3.97 -67.55
C ARG A 461 -23.66 5.00 -68.68
N ASN A 462 -24.91 5.37 -68.93
CA ASN A 462 -25.28 6.20 -70.07
C ASN A 462 -25.19 7.71 -69.77
N ASN A 463 -25.39 8.11 -68.52
CA ASN A 463 -25.59 9.51 -68.16
C ASN A 463 -24.43 10.13 -67.38
N ILE A 464 -23.44 9.34 -67.00
CA ILE A 464 -22.43 9.72 -66.01
C ILE A 464 -21.10 9.12 -66.46
N ARG A 465 -20.25 9.95 -67.07
CA ARG A 465 -18.91 9.59 -67.51
C ARG A 465 -17.89 9.93 -66.43
#